data_AF-A0A5C6XKS1-F1
#
_entry.id   AF-A0A5C6XKS1-F1
#
_cell.length_a   1.000
_cell.length_b   1.000
_cell.length_c   1.000
_cell.angle_alpha   90.00
_cell.angle_beta   90.00
_cell.angle_gamma   90.00
#
_symmetry.space_group_name_H-M   'P 1'
#
loop_
_entity.id
_entity.type
_entity.pdbx_description
1 polymer ?
#
loop_
_entity_poly.entity_id
_entity_poly.type
_entity_poly.pdbx_seq_one_letter_code
_entity_poly.pdbx_strand_id
1 'polypeptide(L)'
;MNDRMKVRLLIAAAGCALGMSGCGERYEEPLPPRDALYYPIGLELHPDGRFLYVTNSNFDLKFNEEMGGTVSVIDTTTNTLLADASPYVPSFAGHIELNADATRAYVTSRQQSEVTVLEVASEGQALFCEVDGQPQRDTRSCMVRRVPDVRDGAEIPVDPFGLSVGRVTREVGGESVDFDLVHLSHLQGNQVTSLSFPQGEIEGASMRSAALLNGGNQTRIRPGTQDVYVAGRATNVVAIFQPYVNEEGKVEAIVRRGSVELSRAVERVDARGLAFNAAGDRLYVAARRPNALFVIGIDETDGLRHEIIDTIALEPQASGVVVHQGADGVERVYVSSYRNGIIQVVDPALGAVVDIIEVGRSPYDMVIDPSPAHCNAPGARCQAYVSLFDQRGDQRGERCEDDDKGCGAIAVIDLDPASETFHQVIDHIQ
;
A
#
# COMPACT_ATOMS: atom_id res chain seq x y z
N MET A 1 -77.66 8.82 -28.55
CA MET A 1 -77.24 9.89 -27.64
C MET A 1 -75.76 10.16 -27.89
N ASN A 2 -75.51 11.29 -28.54
CA ASN A 2 -74.28 12.05 -28.87
C ASN A 2 -72.92 11.33 -28.78
N ASP A 3 -72.17 11.11 -29.87
CA ASP A 3 -71.64 12.01 -30.92
C ASP A 3 -70.23 12.53 -30.62
N ARG A 4 -69.40 12.43 -31.67
CA ARG A 4 -68.09 13.03 -31.97
C ARG A 4 -66.82 12.23 -31.64
N MET A 5 -65.80 12.22 -32.50
CA MET A 5 -65.66 12.36 -33.96
C MET A 5 -64.18 12.03 -34.23
N LYS A 6 -63.92 11.29 -35.31
CA LYS A 6 -62.58 11.00 -35.84
C LYS A 6 -61.79 12.31 -36.07
N VAL A 7 -60.45 12.24 -36.12
CA VAL A 7 -59.64 12.54 -37.32
C VAL A 7 -58.15 12.37 -36.97
N ARG A 8 -57.51 11.39 -37.64
CA ARG A 8 -56.07 11.39 -37.92
C ARG A 8 -55.84 12.33 -39.10
N LEU A 9 -54.89 13.25 -39.00
CA LEU A 9 -54.33 13.93 -40.17
C LEU A 9 -52.80 13.88 -40.11
N LEU A 10 -52.23 13.11 -41.04
CA LEU A 10 -50.83 13.13 -41.46
C LEU A 10 -50.77 14.05 -42.70
N ILE A 11 -49.96 15.11 -42.65
CA ILE A 11 -49.44 15.82 -43.84
C ILE A 11 -47.98 16.17 -43.58
N ALA A 12 -47.22 16.12 -44.67
CA ALA A 12 -45.81 15.86 -44.78
C ALA A 12 -44.89 17.10 -44.73
N ALA A 13 -43.67 16.82 -44.27
CA ALA A 13 -42.35 17.17 -44.85
C ALA A 13 -41.94 18.62 -45.18
N ALA A 14 -40.67 18.85 -44.78
CA ALA A 14 -39.61 19.59 -45.46
C ALA A 14 -39.38 21.07 -45.08
N GLY A 15 -38.38 21.26 -44.21
CA GLY A 15 -37.55 22.45 -44.10
C GLY A 15 -36.16 22.03 -43.60
N CYS A 16 -35.18 22.04 -44.51
CA CYS A 16 -33.82 21.52 -44.35
C CYS A 16 -32.90 22.35 -43.43
N ALA A 17 -32.08 21.61 -42.67
CA ALA A 17 -30.63 21.72 -42.42
C ALA A 17 -30.00 23.02 -41.88
N LEU A 18 -29.33 22.86 -40.72
CA LEU A 18 -27.96 23.24 -40.29
C LEU A 18 -27.92 22.81 -38.81
N GLY A 19 -26.95 22.12 -38.20
CA GLY A 19 -25.57 21.82 -38.50
C GLY A 19 -24.79 21.88 -37.17
N MET A 20 -24.20 20.75 -36.76
CA MET A 20 -23.05 20.59 -35.85
C MET A 20 -23.20 20.56 -34.30
N SER A 21 -22.53 19.52 -33.77
CA SER A 21 -21.82 19.41 -32.48
C SER A 21 -22.61 19.49 -31.18
N GLY A 22 -23.16 18.36 -30.76
CA GLY A 22 -23.11 17.97 -29.34
C GLY A 22 -21.85 17.12 -29.13
N CYS A 23 -20.70 17.75 -28.92
CA CYS A 23 -19.56 17.05 -28.34
C CYS A 23 -19.95 16.63 -26.92
N GLY A 24 -19.65 15.38 -26.57
CA GLY A 24 -20.14 14.74 -25.37
C GLY A 24 -19.89 15.55 -24.10
N GLU A 25 -20.96 15.81 -23.36
CA GLU A 25 -20.86 15.91 -21.92
C GLU A 25 -20.42 14.52 -21.45
N ARG A 26 -19.11 14.36 -21.17
CA ARG A 26 -18.65 13.28 -20.31
C ARG A 26 -19.41 13.47 -19.00
N TYR A 27 -20.20 12.48 -18.59
CA TYR A 27 -20.67 12.41 -17.22
C TYR A 27 -19.45 12.62 -16.30
N GLU A 28 -19.38 13.74 -15.59
CA GLU A 28 -18.51 13.86 -14.41
C GLU A 28 -19.14 12.95 -13.35
N GLU A 29 -18.83 11.66 -13.44
CA GLU A 29 -19.16 10.69 -12.39
C GLU A 29 -18.45 11.12 -11.10
N PRO A 30 -19.08 10.98 -9.92
CA PRO A 30 -18.61 11.64 -8.71
C PRO A 30 -17.21 11.16 -8.31
N LEU A 31 -16.40 12.08 -7.83
CA LEU A 31 -15.15 11.80 -7.13
C LEU A 31 -15.44 11.50 -5.64
N PRO A 32 -14.60 10.70 -4.96
CA PRO A 32 -14.74 10.47 -3.53
C PRO A 32 -14.55 11.77 -2.72
N PRO A 33 -15.41 12.05 -1.73
CA PRO A 33 -15.12 13.04 -0.69
C PRO A 33 -13.76 12.76 -0.02
N ARG A 34 -13.06 13.81 0.39
CA ARG A 34 -11.68 13.70 0.93
C ARG A 34 -11.60 13.95 2.43
N ASP A 35 -12.73 14.27 3.03
CA ASP A 35 -12.97 14.41 4.46
C ASP A 35 -13.53 13.11 5.07
N ALA A 36 -13.35 11.99 4.38
CA ALA A 36 -13.74 10.66 4.83
C ALA A 36 -12.81 9.59 4.26
N LEU A 37 -12.80 8.41 4.89
CA LEU A 37 -12.07 7.23 4.41
C LEU A 37 -12.98 6.32 3.59
N TYR A 38 -12.44 5.69 2.54
CA TYR A 38 -13.16 4.76 1.66
C TYR A 38 -12.30 3.53 1.40
N TYR A 39 -12.68 2.40 1.99
CA TYR A 39 -11.96 1.14 1.91
C TYR A 39 -10.45 1.32 2.12
N PRO A 40 -10.03 1.86 3.29
CA PRO A 40 -8.61 2.13 3.56
C PRO A 40 -7.83 0.81 3.50
N ILE A 41 -6.74 0.80 2.73
CA ILE A 41 -5.89 -0.37 2.55
C ILE A 41 -4.50 -0.08 3.10
N GLY A 42 -3.71 0.68 2.37
CA GLY A 42 -2.29 0.89 2.64
C GLY A 42 -2.08 2.06 3.58
N LEU A 43 -1.14 1.89 4.49
CA LEU A 43 -0.76 2.91 5.46
C LEU A 43 0.73 3.21 5.35
N GLU A 44 1.08 4.49 5.49
CA GLU A 44 2.46 4.94 5.58
C GLU A 44 2.54 6.16 6.49
N LEU A 45 3.48 6.18 7.43
CA LEU A 45 3.72 7.31 8.31
C LEU A 45 4.89 8.13 7.80
N HIS A 46 4.74 9.46 7.86
CA HIS A 46 5.89 10.35 7.76
C HIS A 46 6.89 10.04 8.91
N PRO A 47 8.22 10.14 8.69
CA PRO A 47 9.23 9.70 9.68
C PRO A 47 9.17 10.40 11.04
N ASP A 48 8.54 11.57 11.13
CA ASP A 48 8.32 12.28 12.40
C ASP A 48 7.12 11.75 13.21
N GLY A 49 6.32 10.84 12.63
CA GLY A 49 5.14 10.23 13.22
C GLY A 49 3.88 11.12 13.19
N ARG A 50 3.96 12.35 12.67
CA ARG A 50 2.86 13.33 12.74
C ARG A 50 1.81 13.14 11.64
N PHE A 51 2.23 12.73 10.45
CA PHE A 51 1.33 12.61 9.32
C PHE A 51 1.21 11.17 8.87
N LEU A 52 -0.03 10.64 8.91
CA LEU A 52 -0.38 9.34 8.38
C LEU A 52 -1.00 9.49 7.00
N TYR A 53 -0.46 8.77 6.02
CA TYR A 53 -0.99 8.67 4.67
C TYR A 53 -1.76 7.36 4.52
N VAL A 54 -3.00 7.47 4.08
CA VAL A 54 -3.93 6.34 3.95
C VAL A 54 -4.39 6.22 2.52
N THR A 55 -4.07 5.13 1.84
CA THR A 55 -4.65 4.86 0.51
C THR A 55 -6.06 4.33 0.66
N ASN A 56 -6.98 5.01 -0.01
CA ASN A 56 -8.39 4.64 -0.07
C ASN A 56 -8.70 4.07 -1.45
N SER A 57 -9.50 3.02 -1.47
CA SER A 57 -9.87 2.29 -2.67
C SER A 57 -11.36 2.48 -3.00
N ASN A 58 -11.77 2.01 -4.18
CA ASN A 58 -13.10 2.17 -4.75
C ASN A 58 -13.78 0.80 -4.94
N PHE A 59 -13.86 0.01 -3.87
CA PHE A 59 -14.29 -1.40 -3.96
C PHE A 59 -15.78 -1.59 -4.28
N ASP A 60 -16.62 -0.61 -3.96
CA ASP A 60 -18.03 -0.59 -4.34
C ASP A 60 -18.26 -0.01 -5.73
N LEU A 61 -17.20 0.41 -6.43
CA LEU A 61 -17.24 0.96 -7.79
C LEU A 61 -18.14 2.20 -7.91
N LYS A 62 -18.33 2.93 -6.81
CA LYS A 62 -19.19 4.12 -6.78
C LYS A 62 -18.57 5.30 -7.53
N PHE A 63 -17.25 5.39 -7.53
CA PHE A 63 -16.52 6.52 -8.09
C PHE A 63 -15.87 6.18 -9.44
N ASN A 64 -15.50 7.21 -10.19
CA ASN A 64 -14.87 7.10 -11.50
C ASN A 64 -13.57 6.26 -11.47
N GLU A 65 -13.31 5.41 -12.47
CA GLU A 65 -12.12 4.54 -12.45
C GLU A 65 -10.77 5.27 -12.58
N GLU A 66 -10.74 6.43 -13.26
CA GLU A 66 -9.54 7.23 -13.45
C GLU A 66 -9.06 7.88 -12.15
N MET A 67 -10.00 8.25 -11.26
CA MET A 67 -9.72 9.08 -10.07
C MET A 67 -10.55 8.66 -8.84
N GLY A 68 -10.95 7.40 -8.78
CA GLY A 68 -11.92 6.90 -7.78
C GLY A 68 -11.33 6.60 -6.42
N GLY A 69 -10.00 6.66 -6.28
CA GLY A 69 -9.30 6.54 -5.01
C GLY A 69 -8.83 7.89 -4.46
N THR A 70 -8.36 7.88 -3.21
CA THR A 70 -7.69 9.03 -2.59
C THR A 70 -6.49 8.56 -1.79
N VAL A 71 -5.57 9.48 -1.49
CA VAL A 71 -4.63 9.31 -0.38
C VAL A 71 -5.01 10.31 0.69
N SER A 72 -5.64 9.86 1.77
CA SER A 72 -5.99 10.73 2.89
C SER A 72 -4.75 11.06 3.71
N VAL A 73 -4.57 12.34 4.04
CA VAL A 73 -3.56 12.81 4.98
C VAL A 73 -4.22 13.06 6.32
N ILE A 74 -3.69 12.46 7.38
CA ILE A 74 -4.22 12.56 8.75
C ILE A 74 -3.14 13.16 9.65
N ASP A 75 -3.47 14.21 10.40
CA ASP A 75 -2.63 14.67 11.51
C ASP A 75 -2.89 13.77 12.73
N THR A 76 -1.88 13.00 13.15
CA THR A 76 -1.94 12.04 14.25
C THR A 76 -1.91 12.68 15.64
N THR A 77 -1.56 13.97 15.72
CA THR A 77 -1.61 14.72 16.97
C THR A 77 -3.06 15.05 17.34
N THR A 78 -3.84 15.42 16.34
CA THR A 78 -5.25 15.81 16.48
C THR A 78 -6.24 14.72 16.05
N ASN A 79 -5.76 13.65 15.41
CA ASN A 79 -6.56 12.58 14.81
C ASN A 79 -7.60 13.13 13.81
N THR A 80 -7.17 14.04 12.93
CA THR A 80 -8.05 14.72 11.96
C THR A 80 -7.62 14.52 10.53
N LEU A 81 -8.57 14.21 9.64
CA LEU A 81 -8.36 14.21 8.20
C LEU A 81 -8.15 15.62 7.67
N LEU A 82 -7.13 15.78 6.82
CA LEU A 82 -6.80 17.00 6.12
C LEU A 82 -7.27 16.88 4.67
N ALA A 83 -8.55 17.15 4.41
CA ALA A 83 -9.15 17.01 3.08
C ALA A 83 -8.41 17.84 2.01
N ASP A 84 -7.97 19.04 2.38
CA ASP A 84 -7.18 19.93 1.53
C ASP A 84 -5.71 19.52 1.39
N ALA A 85 -5.25 18.48 2.07
CA ALA A 85 -3.91 17.92 1.90
C ALA A 85 -3.91 16.60 1.11
N SER A 86 -5.09 16.05 0.86
CA SER A 86 -5.30 14.69 0.34
C SER A 86 -5.50 14.70 -1.19
N PRO A 87 -4.63 14.11 -2.02
CA PRO A 87 -4.81 14.05 -3.46
C PRO A 87 -5.75 12.90 -3.89
N TYR A 88 -6.27 12.99 -5.11
CA TYR A 88 -6.98 11.88 -5.75
C TYR A 88 -5.98 10.93 -6.38
N VAL A 89 -6.32 9.65 -6.43
CA VAL A 89 -5.55 8.62 -7.13
C VAL A 89 -6.49 7.70 -7.90
N PRO A 90 -5.96 6.87 -8.80
CA PRO A 90 -6.79 5.93 -9.55
C PRO A 90 -7.50 4.91 -8.67
N SER A 91 -8.55 4.33 -9.24
CA SER A 91 -9.37 3.31 -8.57
C SER A 91 -8.54 2.06 -8.23
N PHE A 92 -8.91 1.42 -7.12
CA PHE A 92 -8.17 0.30 -6.54
C PHE A 92 -6.71 0.60 -6.20
N ALA A 93 -6.48 1.75 -5.57
CA ALA A 93 -5.21 2.06 -4.90
C ALA A 93 -4.87 0.97 -3.87
N GLY A 94 -3.61 0.56 -3.86
CA GLY A 94 -3.04 -0.50 -3.04
C GLY A 94 -2.11 0.07 -1.97
N HIS A 95 -0.86 -0.39 -1.94
CA HIS A 95 0.14 0.10 -0.99
C HIS A 95 0.64 1.51 -1.35
N ILE A 96 1.02 2.25 -0.32
CA ILE A 96 1.78 3.50 -0.35
C ILE A 96 3.10 3.30 0.40
N GLU A 97 4.18 3.93 -0.04
CA GLU A 97 5.46 3.96 0.66
C GLU A 97 6.23 5.24 0.32
N LEU A 98 6.91 5.83 1.30
CA LEU A 98 7.76 7.00 1.09
C LEU A 98 9.15 6.60 0.59
N ASN A 99 9.82 7.52 -0.10
CA ASN A 99 11.27 7.41 -0.27
C ASN A 99 12.01 7.75 1.04
N ALA A 100 13.30 7.41 1.11
CA ALA A 100 14.05 7.50 2.35
C ALA A 100 14.24 8.94 2.90
N ASP A 101 14.10 9.98 2.08
CA ASP A 101 14.13 11.38 2.53
C ASP A 101 12.72 11.93 2.84
N ALA A 102 11.68 11.11 2.70
CA ALA A 102 10.27 11.50 2.84
C ALA A 102 9.86 12.70 1.98
N THR A 103 10.51 12.88 0.83
CA THR A 103 10.16 13.92 -0.14
C THR A 103 9.12 13.43 -1.14
N ARG A 104 8.95 12.12 -1.26
CA ARG A 104 8.04 11.50 -2.22
C ARG A 104 7.31 10.29 -1.68
N ALA A 105 6.10 10.10 -2.17
CA ALA A 105 5.28 8.93 -1.93
C ALA A 105 4.98 8.21 -3.25
N TYR A 106 5.05 6.88 -3.23
CA TYR A 106 4.67 6.04 -4.36
C TYR A 106 3.39 5.30 -4.00
N VAL A 107 2.44 5.22 -4.92
CA VAL A 107 1.16 4.53 -4.71
C VAL A 107 0.91 3.56 -5.85
N THR A 108 0.63 2.31 -5.52
CA THR A 108 0.19 1.33 -6.54
C THR A 108 -1.30 1.46 -6.82
N SER A 109 -1.70 1.32 -8.08
CA SER A 109 -3.12 1.29 -8.47
C SER A 109 -3.41 0.14 -9.42
N ARG A 110 -4.38 -0.69 -9.05
CA ARG A 110 -4.56 -2.02 -9.63
C ARG A 110 -5.37 -2.03 -10.92
N GLN A 111 -6.45 -1.25 -10.99
CA GLN A 111 -7.40 -1.31 -12.10
C GLN A 111 -6.78 -0.93 -13.44
N GLN A 112 -5.90 0.09 -13.44
CA GLN A 112 -5.22 0.57 -14.65
C GLN A 112 -3.73 0.20 -14.70
N SER A 113 -3.25 -0.62 -13.76
CA SER A 113 -1.88 -1.15 -13.71
C SER A 113 -0.82 -0.04 -13.75
N GLU A 114 -0.78 0.74 -12.68
CA GLU A 114 0.04 1.95 -12.64
C GLU A 114 0.64 2.22 -11.26
N VAL A 115 1.64 3.10 -11.23
CA VAL A 115 2.20 3.70 -10.02
C VAL A 115 1.98 5.22 -10.09
N THR A 116 1.40 5.81 -9.06
CA THR A 116 1.32 7.27 -8.90
C THR A 116 2.52 7.74 -8.08
N VAL A 117 3.24 8.74 -8.58
CA VAL A 117 4.35 9.41 -7.86
C VAL A 117 3.83 10.72 -7.30
N LEU A 118 3.93 10.93 -6.00
CA LEU A 118 3.46 12.15 -5.34
C LEU A 118 4.65 12.82 -4.65
N GLU A 119 4.70 14.14 -4.73
CA GLU A 119 5.58 14.93 -3.88
C GLU A 119 4.95 15.07 -2.50
N VAL A 120 5.81 15.08 -1.50
CA VAL A 120 5.48 15.27 -0.08
C VAL A 120 5.87 16.68 0.29
N ALA A 121 4.94 17.43 0.87
CA ALA A 121 5.24 18.76 1.39
C ALA A 121 6.36 18.69 2.45
N SER A 122 7.13 19.77 2.62
CA SER A 122 8.38 19.74 3.43
C SER A 122 8.23 19.24 4.87
N GLU A 123 7.04 19.38 5.47
CA GLU A 123 6.74 18.91 6.82
C GLU A 123 5.81 17.68 6.81
N GLY A 124 5.62 17.03 5.67
CA GLY A 124 4.73 15.88 5.51
C GLY A 124 3.23 16.21 5.46
N GLN A 125 2.84 17.47 5.63
CA GLN A 125 1.46 17.89 5.85
C GLN A 125 0.54 17.79 4.63
N ALA A 126 1.06 17.46 3.45
CA ALA A 126 0.29 17.28 2.23
C ALA A 126 1.02 16.41 1.20
N LEU A 127 0.23 15.76 0.34
CA LEU A 127 0.71 15.07 -0.86
C LEU A 127 0.12 15.74 -2.10
N PHE A 128 0.92 15.87 -3.15
CA PHE A 128 0.48 16.52 -4.40
C PHE A 128 1.23 15.99 -5.61
N CYS A 129 0.63 16.20 -6.78
CA CYS A 129 1.32 16.04 -8.06
C CYS A 129 1.90 17.39 -8.47
N GLU A 130 3.20 17.48 -8.75
CA GLU A 130 3.79 18.73 -9.25
C GLU A 130 3.68 18.80 -10.78
N VAL A 131 3.12 19.90 -11.29
CA VAL A 131 3.03 20.19 -12.72
C VAL A 131 3.48 21.63 -12.94
N ASP A 132 4.51 21.83 -13.77
CA ASP A 132 5.11 23.14 -14.06
C ASP A 132 5.49 23.92 -12.79
N GLY A 133 6.01 23.22 -11.77
CA GLY A 133 6.39 23.78 -10.48
C GLY A 133 5.21 24.21 -9.60
N GLN A 134 3.99 23.73 -9.88
CA GLN A 134 2.79 24.02 -9.09
C GLN A 134 2.14 22.74 -8.57
N PRO A 135 1.70 22.72 -7.29
CA PRO A 135 1.03 21.57 -6.72
C PRO A 135 -0.39 21.42 -7.30
N GLN A 136 -0.68 20.22 -7.79
CA GLN A 136 -1.98 19.80 -8.30
C GLN A 136 -2.54 18.66 -7.44
N ARG A 137 -3.86 18.68 -7.26
CA ARG A 137 -4.62 17.61 -6.57
C ARG A 137 -5.05 16.50 -7.52
N ASP A 138 -5.23 16.85 -8.79
CA ASP A 138 -5.39 15.90 -9.89
C ASP A 138 -4.01 15.33 -10.20
N THR A 139 -3.89 14.01 -10.12
CA THR A 139 -2.60 13.31 -10.19
C THR A 139 -2.36 12.68 -11.55
N ARG A 140 -3.21 12.91 -12.55
CA ARG A 140 -3.09 12.30 -13.90
C ARG A 140 -1.71 12.47 -14.52
N SER A 141 -1.09 13.64 -14.36
CA SER A 141 0.26 13.90 -14.88
C SER A 141 1.37 13.18 -14.12
N CYS A 142 1.07 12.62 -12.95
CA CYS A 142 2.01 11.90 -12.11
C CYS A 142 1.76 10.38 -12.07
N MET A 143 0.88 9.88 -12.95
CA MET A 143 0.60 8.46 -13.12
C MET A 143 1.58 7.83 -14.09
N VAL A 144 2.23 6.76 -13.67
CA VAL A 144 3.21 6.02 -14.47
C VAL A 144 2.59 4.69 -14.89
N ARG A 145 2.25 4.59 -16.18
CA ARG A 145 1.75 3.34 -16.83
C ARG A 145 2.77 2.72 -17.75
N ARG A 146 3.58 3.56 -18.40
CA ARG A 146 4.63 3.19 -19.34
C ARG A 146 5.95 3.79 -18.89
N VAL A 147 7.02 3.04 -19.08
CA VAL A 147 8.36 3.47 -18.69
C VAL A 147 9.37 3.18 -19.82
N PRO A 148 10.03 4.20 -20.38
CA PRO A 148 9.73 5.63 -20.18
C PRO A 148 8.32 5.99 -20.67
N ASP A 149 7.77 7.14 -20.26
CA ASP A 149 6.42 7.57 -20.64
C ASP A 149 6.36 8.06 -22.09
N VAL A 150 6.47 7.09 -23.00
CA VAL A 150 6.38 7.28 -24.45
C VAL A 150 5.52 6.17 -25.03
N ARG A 151 5.04 6.37 -26.27
CA ARG A 151 4.15 5.43 -26.95
C ARG A 151 4.65 3.98 -26.95
N ASP A 152 5.96 3.77 -27.08
CA ASP A 152 6.57 2.44 -27.14
C ASP A 152 7.29 2.04 -25.83
N GLY A 153 7.03 2.77 -24.73
CA GLY A 153 7.53 2.44 -23.40
C GLY A 153 6.98 1.11 -22.88
N ALA A 154 7.72 0.46 -21.99
CA ALA A 154 7.29 -0.79 -21.38
C ALA A 154 6.13 -0.54 -20.42
N GLU A 155 5.05 -1.33 -20.53
CA GLU A 155 3.91 -1.23 -19.62
C GLU A 155 4.21 -1.89 -18.27
N ILE A 156 3.68 -1.29 -17.19
CA ILE A 156 3.66 -1.94 -15.87
C ILE A 156 2.76 -3.18 -15.95
N PRO A 157 3.23 -4.35 -15.48
CA PRO A 157 2.41 -5.56 -15.51
C PRO A 157 1.13 -5.42 -14.69
N VAL A 158 0.11 -6.20 -15.06
CA VAL A 158 -1.23 -6.07 -14.49
C VAL A 158 -1.30 -6.29 -12.98
N ASP A 159 -2.26 -5.64 -12.33
CA ASP A 159 -2.59 -5.81 -10.90
C ASP A 159 -1.39 -5.59 -9.94
N PRO A 160 -0.61 -4.48 -10.08
CA PRO A 160 0.47 -4.13 -9.15
C PRO A 160 -0.12 -3.90 -7.76
N PHE A 161 0.54 -4.43 -6.73
CA PHE A 161 -0.01 -4.44 -5.37
C PHE A 161 1.03 -4.22 -4.29
N GLY A 162 1.98 -5.15 -4.15
CA GLY A 162 3.08 -4.97 -3.21
C GLY A 162 3.98 -3.85 -3.70
N LEU A 163 4.37 -2.98 -2.77
CA LEU A 163 5.26 -1.85 -3.01
C LEU A 163 6.37 -1.88 -1.97
N SER A 164 7.60 -1.61 -2.41
CA SER A 164 8.70 -1.22 -1.53
C SER A 164 9.62 -0.23 -2.23
N VAL A 165 10.15 0.72 -1.48
CA VAL A 165 10.95 1.83 -2.00
C VAL A 165 12.33 1.77 -1.36
N GLY A 166 13.33 1.61 -2.20
CA GLY A 166 14.74 1.61 -1.83
C GLY A 166 15.47 2.82 -2.38
N ARG A 167 16.75 2.89 -2.07
CA ARG A 167 17.66 3.89 -2.60
C ARG A 167 18.88 3.24 -3.22
N VAL A 168 19.42 3.89 -4.24
CA VAL A 168 20.76 3.62 -4.73
C VAL A 168 21.50 4.93 -5.01
N THR A 169 22.73 5.03 -4.52
CA THR A 169 23.61 6.17 -4.80
C THR A 169 24.54 5.84 -5.96
N ARG A 170 24.75 6.77 -6.90
CA ARG A 170 25.79 6.69 -7.94
C ARG A 170 26.55 7.99 -8.05
N GLU A 171 27.78 7.88 -8.52
CA GLU A 171 28.57 9.03 -8.94
C GLU A 171 28.22 9.38 -10.39
N VAL A 172 27.56 10.51 -10.60
CA VAL A 172 27.22 11.03 -11.93
C VAL A 172 27.91 12.37 -12.11
N GLY A 173 28.85 12.44 -13.05
CA GLY A 173 29.59 13.69 -13.29
C GLY A 173 30.50 14.14 -12.13
N GLY A 174 30.82 13.25 -11.19
CA GLY A 174 31.62 13.55 -10.00
C GLY A 174 30.81 14.03 -8.79
N GLU A 175 29.48 13.94 -8.85
CA GLU A 175 28.57 14.19 -7.73
C GLU A 175 27.86 12.90 -7.34
N SER A 176 27.70 12.67 -6.03
CA SER A 176 26.87 11.59 -5.51
C SER A 176 25.40 11.94 -5.70
N VAL A 177 24.69 11.13 -6.48
CA VAL A 177 23.26 11.28 -6.76
C VAL A 177 22.52 10.07 -6.21
N ASP A 178 21.49 10.33 -5.41
CA ASP A 178 20.57 9.32 -4.90
C ASP A 178 19.42 9.10 -5.88
N PHE A 179 19.08 7.83 -6.09
CA PHE A 179 17.98 7.41 -6.94
C PHE A 179 17.02 6.53 -6.16
N ASP A 180 15.73 6.86 -6.27
CA ASP A 180 14.66 6.03 -5.73
C ASP A 180 14.50 4.78 -6.61
N LEU A 181 14.42 3.63 -5.95
CA LEU A 181 14.15 2.33 -6.55
C LEU A 181 12.80 1.84 -6.06
N VAL A 182 11.87 1.66 -6.98
CA VAL A 182 10.51 1.23 -6.65
C VAL A 182 10.32 -0.21 -7.09
N HIS A 183 10.02 -1.09 -6.14
CA HIS A 183 9.84 -2.51 -6.37
C HIS A 183 8.37 -2.89 -6.23
N LEU A 184 7.85 -3.54 -7.26
CA LEU A 184 6.47 -3.97 -7.33
C LEU A 184 6.37 -5.49 -7.34
N SER A 185 5.33 -5.98 -6.68
CA SER A 185 4.78 -7.30 -6.96
C SER A 185 3.38 -7.19 -7.56
N HIS A 186 2.95 -8.24 -8.23
CA HIS A 186 1.69 -8.26 -8.97
C HIS A 186 0.80 -9.40 -8.46
N LEU A 187 -0.42 -9.09 -8.03
CA LEU A 187 -1.38 -10.09 -7.54
C LEU A 187 -1.76 -11.10 -8.63
N GLN A 188 -1.75 -10.65 -9.88
CA GLN A 188 -1.96 -11.46 -11.07
C GLN A 188 -0.67 -11.59 -11.87
N GLY A 189 -0.54 -12.73 -12.56
CA GLY A 189 0.68 -13.04 -13.30
C GLY A 189 1.79 -13.59 -12.40
N ASN A 190 3.01 -13.51 -12.92
CA ASN A 190 4.19 -14.14 -12.32
C ASN A 190 5.39 -13.20 -12.19
N GLN A 191 5.17 -11.92 -12.45
CA GLN A 191 6.24 -10.94 -12.55
C GLN A 191 6.44 -10.21 -11.23
N VAL A 192 7.69 -9.80 -11.02
CA VAL A 192 8.06 -8.67 -10.16
C VAL A 192 8.61 -7.58 -11.07
N THR A 193 8.51 -6.34 -10.63
CA THR A 193 8.99 -5.18 -11.39
C THR A 193 9.86 -4.30 -10.51
N SER A 194 10.89 -3.71 -11.11
CA SER A 194 11.69 -2.66 -10.50
C SER A 194 11.73 -1.46 -11.42
N LEU A 195 11.46 -0.29 -10.86
CA LEU A 195 11.54 0.99 -11.52
C LEU A 195 12.64 1.81 -10.84
N SER A 196 13.23 2.73 -11.57
CA SER A 196 14.00 3.84 -11.01
C SER A 196 13.55 5.15 -11.62
N PHE A 197 13.70 6.23 -10.85
CA PHE A 197 13.39 7.59 -11.26
C PHE A 197 14.64 8.46 -11.17
N PRO A 198 15.53 8.44 -12.19
CA PRO A 198 16.68 9.32 -12.27
C PRO A 198 16.30 10.79 -12.07
N GLN A 199 17.00 11.48 -11.16
CA GLN A 199 16.73 12.89 -10.80
C GLN A 199 15.31 13.13 -10.25
N GLY A 200 14.60 12.05 -9.93
CA GLY A 200 13.23 12.08 -9.54
C GLY A 200 12.22 12.33 -10.66
N GLU A 201 12.63 12.41 -11.92
CA GLU A 201 11.68 12.74 -12.98
C GLU A 201 11.06 11.48 -13.59
N ILE A 202 9.75 11.52 -13.86
CA ILE A 202 9.03 10.43 -14.55
C ILE A 202 9.58 10.23 -15.96
N GLU A 203 9.96 11.32 -16.65
CA GLU A 203 10.52 11.26 -18.01
C GLU A 203 11.84 10.46 -18.07
N GLY A 204 12.66 10.54 -17.02
CA GLY A 204 13.91 9.81 -16.90
C GLY A 204 13.77 8.35 -16.49
N ALA A 205 12.55 7.91 -16.14
CA ALA A 205 12.32 6.63 -15.49
C ALA A 205 12.73 5.43 -16.35
N SER A 206 13.15 4.37 -15.68
CA SER A 206 13.50 3.10 -16.31
C SER A 206 12.90 1.94 -15.53
N MET A 207 12.57 0.84 -16.21
CA MET A 207 12.01 -0.33 -15.54
C MET A 207 12.48 -1.65 -16.12
N ARG A 208 12.44 -2.70 -15.30
CA ARG A 208 12.52 -4.09 -15.72
C ARG A 208 11.52 -4.95 -14.97
N SER A 209 11.04 -5.99 -15.63
CA SER A 209 10.18 -7.01 -15.03
C SER A 209 10.77 -8.39 -15.26
N ALA A 210 10.59 -9.29 -14.30
CA ALA A 210 11.07 -10.66 -14.37
C ALA A 210 10.06 -11.64 -13.79
N ALA A 211 9.88 -12.79 -14.45
CA ALA A 211 8.98 -13.85 -14.00
C ALA A 211 9.61 -14.65 -12.85
N LEU A 212 9.37 -14.22 -11.61
CA LEU A 212 9.98 -14.83 -10.41
C LEU A 212 8.97 -15.49 -9.46
N LEU A 213 7.71 -15.06 -9.46
CA LEU A 213 6.75 -15.46 -8.43
C LEU A 213 5.31 -15.33 -8.91
N ASN A 214 4.57 -16.43 -8.92
CA ASN A 214 3.13 -16.39 -9.25
C ASN A 214 2.33 -15.72 -8.12
N GLY A 215 1.62 -14.64 -8.44
CA GLY A 215 0.79 -13.90 -7.50
C GLY A 215 1.58 -13.35 -6.33
N GLY A 216 2.29 -12.25 -6.55
CA GLY A 216 2.96 -11.51 -5.49
C GLY A 216 1.98 -10.81 -4.55
N ASN A 217 2.34 -10.75 -3.27
CA ASN A 217 1.63 -9.99 -2.25
C ASN A 217 2.56 -8.88 -1.71
N GLN A 218 2.82 -8.77 -0.41
CA GLN A 218 3.72 -7.73 0.08
C GLN A 218 5.16 -7.92 -0.41
N THR A 219 5.86 -6.80 -0.60
CA THR A 219 7.30 -6.73 -0.86
C THR A 219 8.01 -5.98 0.26
N ARG A 220 9.21 -6.40 0.66
CA ARG A 220 10.10 -5.62 1.53
C ARG A 220 11.55 -5.75 1.10
N ILE A 221 12.29 -4.68 1.29
CA ILE A 221 13.75 -4.68 1.17
C ILE A 221 14.32 -5.12 2.52
N ARG A 222 15.29 -6.05 2.49
CA ARG A 222 15.99 -6.45 3.71
C ARG A 222 16.84 -5.28 4.21
N PRO A 223 16.71 -4.87 5.50
CA PRO A 223 17.45 -3.76 6.07
C PRO A 223 18.96 -3.82 5.78
N GLY A 224 19.54 -2.68 5.40
CA GLY A 224 20.98 -2.57 5.09
C GLY A 224 21.42 -3.22 3.76
N THR A 225 20.48 -3.70 2.93
CA THR A 225 20.79 -4.33 1.64
C THR A 225 19.91 -3.78 0.51
N GLN A 226 20.05 -4.34 -0.69
CA GLN A 226 19.13 -4.13 -1.81
C GLN A 226 18.35 -5.41 -2.19
N ASP A 227 18.41 -6.45 -1.34
CA ASP A 227 17.70 -7.69 -1.61
C ASP A 227 16.21 -7.48 -1.27
N VAL A 228 15.36 -7.69 -2.28
CA VAL A 228 13.91 -7.53 -2.22
C VAL A 228 13.27 -8.90 -2.05
N TYR A 229 12.40 -9.03 -1.06
CA TYR A 229 11.67 -10.23 -0.71
C TYR A 229 10.20 -10.05 -1.04
N VAL A 230 9.60 -11.08 -1.65
CA VAL A 230 8.20 -11.03 -2.10
C VAL A 230 7.45 -12.28 -1.64
N ALA A 231 6.36 -12.07 -0.90
CA ALA A 231 5.46 -13.15 -0.50
C ALA A 231 4.61 -13.60 -1.69
N GLY A 232 4.51 -14.91 -1.90
CA GLY A 232 3.68 -15.50 -2.95
C GLY A 232 2.38 -16.08 -2.41
N ARG A 233 1.24 -15.72 -3.01
CA ARG A 233 -0.07 -16.28 -2.64
C ARG A 233 -0.48 -17.50 -3.46
N ALA A 234 0.25 -17.76 -4.55
CA ALA A 234 0.00 -18.86 -5.47
C ALA A 234 1.19 -19.80 -5.62
N THR A 235 2.15 -19.72 -4.69
CA THR A 235 3.36 -20.54 -4.63
C THR A 235 3.60 -21.00 -3.20
N ASN A 236 4.64 -21.78 -2.96
CA ASN A 236 5.12 -22.14 -1.62
C ASN A 236 6.46 -21.47 -1.31
N VAL A 237 6.73 -20.32 -1.93
CA VAL A 237 8.03 -19.65 -1.77
C VAL A 237 7.89 -18.17 -1.50
N VAL A 238 8.88 -17.64 -0.78
CA VAL A 238 9.23 -16.22 -0.82
C VAL A 238 10.30 -16.07 -1.92
N ALA A 239 10.05 -15.23 -2.92
CA ALA A 239 11.05 -14.95 -3.95
C ALA A 239 12.01 -13.84 -3.48
N ILE A 240 13.28 -13.96 -3.88
CA ILE A 240 14.32 -12.97 -3.55
C ILE A 240 14.98 -12.51 -4.83
N PHE A 241 15.05 -11.18 -5.02
CA PHE A 241 15.71 -10.59 -6.16
C PHE A 241 16.40 -9.28 -5.80
N GLN A 242 17.28 -8.82 -6.68
CA GLN A 242 17.94 -7.53 -6.57
C GLN A 242 17.90 -6.84 -7.94
N PRO A 243 17.59 -5.53 -8.02
CA PRO A 243 17.75 -4.78 -9.26
C PRO A 243 19.23 -4.60 -9.59
N TYR A 244 19.60 -4.69 -10.86
CA TYR A 244 20.88 -4.18 -11.35
C TYR A 244 20.66 -2.78 -11.91
N VAL A 245 21.36 -1.80 -11.31
CA VAL A 245 21.26 -0.38 -11.63
C VAL A 245 22.59 0.11 -12.14
N ASN A 246 22.60 0.69 -13.34
CA ASN A 246 23.79 1.21 -13.99
C ASN A 246 24.31 2.52 -13.35
N GLU A 247 25.31 3.15 -13.95
CA GLU A 247 25.94 4.37 -13.43
C GLU A 247 24.99 5.58 -13.49
N GLU A 248 24.08 5.63 -14.46
CA GLU A 248 23.08 6.70 -14.60
C GLU A 248 21.81 6.48 -13.74
N GLY A 249 21.83 5.51 -12.83
CA GLY A 249 20.67 5.23 -11.96
C GLY A 249 19.53 4.48 -12.65
N LYS A 250 19.76 3.87 -13.82
CA LYS A 250 18.73 3.13 -14.57
C LYS A 250 18.74 1.63 -14.23
N VAL A 251 17.54 1.06 -14.05
CA VAL A 251 17.34 -0.39 -13.90
C VAL A 251 17.52 -1.08 -15.25
N GLU A 252 18.55 -1.91 -15.37
CA GLU A 252 18.83 -2.64 -16.62
C GLU A 252 18.50 -4.13 -16.54
N ALA A 253 18.49 -4.71 -15.35
CA ALA A 253 18.10 -6.10 -15.12
C ALA A 253 17.54 -6.34 -13.72
N ILE A 254 16.87 -7.49 -13.56
CA ILE A 254 16.52 -8.05 -12.26
C ILE A 254 17.34 -9.33 -12.09
N VAL A 255 18.14 -9.38 -11.02
CA VAL A 255 18.97 -10.53 -10.67
C VAL A 255 18.21 -11.40 -9.67
N ARG A 256 17.97 -12.66 -10.02
CA ARG A 256 17.39 -13.63 -9.09
C ARG A 256 18.43 -13.98 -8.02
N ARG A 257 18.11 -13.69 -6.76
CA ARG A 257 18.98 -13.95 -5.60
C ARG A 257 18.68 -15.29 -4.94
N GLY A 258 17.45 -15.76 -5.06
CA GLY A 258 17.06 -17.07 -4.54
C GLY A 258 15.55 -17.15 -4.29
N SER A 259 15.16 -18.13 -3.49
CA SER A 259 13.81 -18.26 -2.97
C SER A 259 13.83 -19.13 -1.70
N VAL A 260 12.97 -18.82 -0.75
CA VAL A 260 12.80 -19.61 0.47
C VAL A 260 11.54 -20.46 0.36
N GLU A 261 11.66 -21.78 0.41
CA GLU A 261 10.51 -22.69 0.49
C GLU A 261 9.92 -22.66 1.90
N LEU A 262 8.64 -22.29 2.02
CA LEU A 262 7.99 -22.10 3.32
C LEU A 262 7.60 -23.42 3.99
N SER A 263 7.14 -24.41 3.21
CA SER A 263 6.75 -25.71 3.77
C SER A 263 6.90 -26.86 2.79
N ARG A 264 7.74 -27.85 3.11
CA ARG A 264 7.87 -29.06 2.28
C ARG A 264 6.62 -29.95 2.25
N ALA A 265 5.63 -29.66 3.09
CA ALA A 265 4.42 -30.47 3.23
C ALA A 265 3.29 -30.06 2.26
N VAL A 266 3.37 -28.86 1.67
CA VAL A 266 2.31 -28.32 0.80
C VAL A 266 2.90 -27.70 -0.46
N GLU A 267 2.16 -27.80 -1.57
CA GLU A 267 2.59 -27.19 -2.84
C GLU A 267 2.34 -25.68 -2.91
N ARG A 268 1.43 -25.17 -2.06
CA ARG A 268 1.02 -23.76 -2.07
C ARG A 268 0.79 -23.26 -0.65
N VAL A 269 1.32 -22.08 -0.38
CA VAL A 269 1.08 -21.28 0.81
C VAL A 269 0.44 -19.96 0.37
N ASP A 270 -0.64 -19.56 1.02
CA ASP A 270 -1.26 -18.24 0.77
C ASP A 270 -0.54 -17.20 1.63
N ALA A 271 0.74 -16.93 1.31
CA ALA A 271 1.56 -15.95 2.01
C ALA A 271 1.11 -14.52 1.66
N ARG A 272 1.03 -13.67 2.68
CA ARG A 272 0.49 -12.31 2.60
C ARG A 272 1.54 -11.30 3.00
N GLY A 273 1.49 -10.84 4.24
CA GLY A 273 2.41 -9.87 4.75
C GLY A 273 3.76 -10.48 5.12
N LEU A 274 4.79 -9.66 5.03
CA LEU A 274 6.13 -9.99 5.45
C LEU A 274 6.83 -8.78 6.07
N ALA A 275 7.64 -9.01 7.09
CA ALA A 275 8.39 -7.96 7.76
C ALA A 275 9.71 -8.50 8.31
N PHE A 276 10.75 -7.66 8.26
CA PHE A 276 12.03 -7.95 8.89
C PHE A 276 12.04 -7.40 10.32
N ASN A 277 12.84 -8.00 11.19
CA ASN A 277 13.29 -7.29 12.37
C ASN A 277 14.30 -6.18 12.01
N ALA A 278 14.61 -5.32 12.98
CA ALA A 278 15.51 -4.17 12.76
C ALA A 278 16.92 -4.59 12.30
N ALA A 279 17.42 -5.73 12.75
CA ALA A 279 18.72 -6.26 12.35
C ALA A 279 18.73 -6.87 10.93
N GLY A 280 17.56 -7.19 10.38
CA GLY A 280 17.43 -7.86 9.09
C GLY A 280 17.90 -9.33 9.10
N ASP A 281 18.17 -9.92 10.25
CA ASP A 281 18.57 -11.33 10.40
C ASP A 281 17.37 -12.26 10.62
N ARG A 282 16.16 -11.71 10.81
CA ARG A 282 14.89 -12.45 10.84
C ARG A 282 13.88 -11.85 9.89
N LEU A 283 13.21 -12.74 9.16
CA LEU A 283 12.06 -12.43 8.31
C LEU A 283 10.82 -13.19 8.82
N TYR A 284 9.75 -12.45 9.05
CA TYR A 284 8.45 -12.96 9.44
C TYR A 284 7.52 -12.97 8.23
N VAL A 285 6.84 -14.09 7.98
CA VAL A 285 5.92 -14.24 6.85
C VAL A 285 4.59 -14.80 7.33
N ALA A 286 3.53 -14.00 7.24
CA ALA A 286 2.20 -14.43 7.60
C ALA A 286 1.51 -15.14 6.42
N ALA A 287 0.83 -16.24 6.72
CA ALA A 287 0.06 -16.99 5.75
C ALA A 287 -1.38 -17.25 6.20
N ARG A 288 -2.31 -17.24 5.22
CA ARG A 288 -3.71 -17.62 5.43
C ARG A 288 -3.97 -19.11 5.25
N ARG A 289 -3.08 -19.80 4.55
CA ARG A 289 -3.12 -21.25 4.34
C ARG A 289 -1.69 -21.76 4.26
N PRO A 290 -1.20 -22.55 5.24
CA PRO A 290 -1.82 -22.74 6.55
C PRO A 290 -1.92 -21.41 7.33
N ASN A 291 -2.72 -21.37 8.40
CA ASN A 291 -2.77 -20.20 9.29
C ASN A 291 -1.51 -20.22 10.17
N ALA A 292 -0.47 -19.52 9.73
CA ALA A 292 0.82 -19.58 10.40
C ALA A 292 1.63 -18.30 10.16
N LEU A 293 2.52 -18.01 11.12
CA LEU A 293 3.64 -17.11 10.98
C LEU A 293 4.90 -17.97 10.79
N PHE A 294 5.51 -17.90 9.62
CA PHE A 294 6.83 -18.50 9.40
C PHE A 294 7.89 -17.53 9.90
N VAL A 295 8.80 -18.02 10.73
CA VAL A 295 9.97 -17.28 11.20
C VAL A 295 11.19 -17.81 10.46
N ILE A 296 11.86 -16.94 9.72
CA ILE A 296 12.96 -17.29 8.83
C ILE A 296 14.23 -16.61 9.34
N GLY A 297 15.21 -17.38 9.75
CA GLY A 297 16.55 -16.89 10.06
C GLY A 297 17.36 -16.65 8.78
N ILE A 298 18.17 -15.59 8.79
CA ILE A 298 19.01 -15.18 7.67
C ILE A 298 20.45 -15.07 8.14
N ASP A 299 21.34 -15.86 7.53
CA ASP A 299 22.77 -15.87 7.81
C ASP A 299 23.55 -15.53 6.55
N GLU A 300 24.60 -14.73 6.70
CA GLU A 300 25.49 -14.29 5.61
C GLU A 300 26.96 -14.69 5.85
N THR A 301 27.25 -15.42 6.93
CA THR A 301 28.61 -15.82 7.32
C THR A 301 29.30 -16.67 6.24
N ASP A 302 28.54 -17.49 5.52
CA ASP A 302 29.00 -18.33 4.40
C ASP A 302 28.02 -18.23 3.22
N GLY A 303 27.87 -17.00 2.72
CA GLY A 303 26.89 -16.63 1.71
C GLY A 303 25.48 -16.49 2.28
N LEU A 304 24.57 -15.92 1.48
CA LEU A 304 23.19 -15.69 1.89
C LEU A 304 22.44 -17.03 2.04
N ARG A 305 22.02 -17.34 3.26
CA ARG A 305 21.29 -18.56 3.62
C ARG A 305 20.03 -18.22 4.39
N HIS A 306 18.99 -19.02 4.18
CA HIS A 306 17.69 -18.91 4.84
C HIS A 306 17.33 -20.23 5.49
N GLU A 307 16.84 -20.17 6.73
CA GLU A 307 16.34 -21.33 7.45
C GLU A 307 14.99 -20.99 8.09
N ILE A 308 14.01 -21.88 7.95
CA ILE A 308 12.77 -21.78 8.73
C ILE A 308 13.11 -22.20 10.16
N ILE A 309 13.23 -21.23 11.06
CA ILE A 309 13.61 -21.46 12.46
C ILE A 309 12.39 -21.76 13.34
N ASP A 310 11.20 -21.27 12.96
CA ASP A 310 9.95 -21.59 13.63
C ASP A 310 8.74 -21.46 12.68
N THR A 311 7.63 -22.09 13.06
CA THR A 311 6.31 -21.93 12.42
C THR A 311 5.25 -21.85 13.51
N ILE A 312 4.82 -20.63 13.80
CA ILE A 312 3.91 -20.33 14.90
C ILE A 312 2.48 -20.36 14.37
N ALA A 313 1.60 -21.12 15.03
CA ALA A 313 0.19 -21.19 14.65
C ALA A 313 -0.49 -19.84 14.88
N LEU A 314 -1.26 -19.40 13.89
CA LEU A 314 -2.09 -18.20 13.96
C LEU A 314 -3.57 -18.54 13.88
N GLU A 315 -4.40 -17.65 14.39
CA GLU A 315 -5.80 -17.57 14.01
C GLU A 315 -5.95 -17.32 12.49
N PRO A 316 -7.06 -17.76 11.88
CA PRO A 316 -7.26 -17.65 10.44
C PRO A 316 -7.15 -16.23 9.86
N GLN A 317 -6.95 -16.15 8.54
CA GLN A 317 -7.07 -14.90 7.76
C GLN A 317 -6.02 -13.81 8.05
N ALA A 318 -4.79 -14.22 8.36
CA ALA A 318 -3.65 -13.30 8.47
C ALA A 318 -3.48 -12.40 7.22
N SER A 319 -3.11 -11.14 7.41
CA SER A 319 -2.88 -10.15 6.34
C SER A 319 -1.52 -9.47 6.49
N GLY A 320 -1.48 -8.26 7.06
CA GLY A 320 -0.28 -7.48 7.28
C GLY A 320 0.53 -7.98 8.48
N VAL A 321 1.83 -7.67 8.46
CA VAL A 321 2.78 -8.00 9.52
C VAL A 321 3.64 -6.76 9.77
N VAL A 322 3.80 -6.40 11.04
CA VAL A 322 4.81 -5.42 11.48
C VAL A 322 5.58 -5.98 12.67
N VAL A 323 6.83 -5.56 12.80
CA VAL A 323 7.70 -5.94 13.92
C VAL A 323 8.03 -4.69 14.71
N HIS A 324 7.95 -4.79 16.02
CA HIS A 324 8.33 -3.70 16.91
C HIS A 324 9.14 -4.22 18.10
N GLN A 325 10.25 -3.55 18.36
CA GLN A 325 11.03 -3.73 19.57
C GLN A 325 10.45 -2.81 20.64
N GLY A 326 9.73 -3.36 21.60
CA GLY A 326 9.14 -2.60 22.70
C GLY A 326 10.20 -1.90 23.54
N ALA A 327 9.81 -0.82 24.22
CA ALA A 327 10.67 -0.13 25.19
C ALA A 327 11.08 -1.01 26.39
N ASP A 328 10.40 -2.14 26.58
CA ASP A 328 10.75 -3.21 27.51
C ASP A 328 11.86 -4.16 26.98
N GLY A 329 12.33 -3.94 25.76
CA GLY A 329 13.35 -4.75 25.10
C GLY A 329 12.82 -6.05 24.50
N VAL A 330 11.50 -6.24 24.41
CA VAL A 330 10.90 -7.43 23.81
C VAL A 330 10.51 -7.16 22.36
N GLU A 331 10.99 -7.99 21.44
CA GLU A 331 10.54 -7.99 20.05
C GLU A 331 9.15 -8.62 19.97
N ARG A 332 8.20 -7.91 19.36
CA ARG A 332 6.84 -8.40 19.12
C ARG A 332 6.52 -8.29 17.65
N VAL A 333 5.85 -9.32 17.13
CA VAL A 333 5.32 -9.35 15.76
C VAL A 333 3.82 -9.21 15.82
N TYR A 334 3.29 -8.16 15.20
CA TYR A 334 1.86 -7.88 15.19
C TYR A 334 1.30 -8.29 13.82
N VAL A 335 0.31 -9.18 13.83
CA VAL A 335 -0.28 -9.76 12.61
C VAL A 335 -1.76 -9.46 12.56
N SER A 336 -2.21 -8.71 11.54
CA SER A 336 -3.64 -8.44 11.38
C SER A 336 -4.39 -9.68 10.88
N SER A 337 -5.57 -9.95 11.45
CA SER A 337 -6.47 -11.00 10.98
C SER A 337 -7.76 -10.39 10.45
N TYR A 338 -7.84 -10.34 9.12
CA TYR A 338 -8.85 -9.56 8.40
C TYR A 338 -10.29 -9.94 8.77
N ARG A 339 -10.67 -11.22 8.66
CA ARG A 339 -12.06 -11.60 8.94
C ARG A 339 -12.37 -11.76 10.43
N ASN A 340 -11.36 -11.94 11.27
CA ASN A 340 -11.59 -12.15 12.70
C ASN A 340 -11.66 -10.83 13.47
N GLY A 341 -11.13 -9.76 12.88
CA GLY A 341 -11.23 -8.42 13.46
C GLY A 341 -10.28 -8.15 14.62
N ILE A 342 -9.11 -8.79 14.56
CA ILE A 342 -8.10 -8.78 15.62
C ILE A 342 -6.70 -8.51 15.06
N ILE A 343 -5.81 -8.03 15.93
CA ILE A 343 -4.36 -8.13 15.77
C ILE A 343 -3.86 -9.22 16.72
N GLN A 344 -3.06 -10.15 16.20
CA GLN A 344 -2.41 -11.19 16.99
C GLN A 344 -0.99 -10.73 17.30
N VAL A 345 -0.64 -10.68 18.59
CA VAL A 345 0.70 -10.29 19.04
C VAL A 345 1.50 -11.55 19.32
N VAL A 346 2.59 -11.74 18.59
CA VAL A 346 3.47 -12.89 18.68
C VAL A 346 4.77 -12.48 19.33
N ASP A 347 5.22 -13.25 20.33
CA ASP A 347 6.58 -13.19 20.84
C ASP A 347 7.40 -14.29 20.13
N PRO A 348 8.32 -13.93 19.23
CA PRO A 348 9.11 -14.88 18.46
C PRO A 348 10.22 -15.55 19.29
N ALA A 349 10.55 -15.05 20.48
CA ALA A 349 11.45 -15.73 21.40
C ALA A 349 10.73 -16.83 22.19
N LEU A 350 9.44 -16.64 22.48
CA LEU A 350 8.58 -17.66 23.09
C LEU A 350 7.95 -18.62 22.07
N GLY A 351 7.93 -18.27 20.78
CA GLY A 351 7.33 -19.09 19.73
C GLY A 351 5.81 -19.16 19.82
N ALA A 352 5.15 -18.11 20.32
CA ALA A 352 3.73 -18.15 20.64
C ALA A 352 3.03 -16.80 20.44
N VAL A 353 1.72 -16.86 20.15
CA VAL A 353 0.82 -15.72 20.30
C VAL A 353 0.67 -15.44 21.81
N VAL A 354 1.07 -14.25 22.23
CA VAL A 354 1.08 -13.81 23.64
C VAL A 354 -0.07 -12.85 23.96
N ASP A 355 -0.68 -12.24 22.94
CA ASP A 355 -1.83 -11.35 23.13
C ASP A 355 -2.71 -11.26 21.88
N ILE A 356 -3.95 -10.80 22.06
CA ILE A 356 -4.95 -10.57 21.01
C ILE A 356 -5.59 -9.20 21.24
N ILE A 357 -5.44 -8.30 20.28
CA ILE A 357 -6.05 -6.97 20.31
C ILE A 357 -7.31 -6.98 19.44
N GLU A 358 -8.47 -6.75 20.03
CA GLU A 358 -9.71 -6.57 19.27
C GLU A 358 -9.75 -5.16 18.66
N VAL A 359 -9.74 -5.08 17.33
CA VAL A 359 -9.65 -3.78 16.61
C VAL A 359 -10.89 -3.42 15.81
N GLY A 360 -11.78 -4.38 15.55
CA GLY A 360 -12.97 -4.15 14.73
C GLY A 360 -12.89 -4.88 13.39
N ARG A 361 -13.78 -4.57 12.45
CA ARG A 361 -13.94 -5.32 11.21
C ARG A 361 -12.80 -5.07 10.24
N SER A 362 -12.37 -6.15 9.60
CA SER A 362 -11.48 -6.11 8.43
C SER A 362 -10.17 -5.33 8.62
N PRO A 363 -9.42 -5.54 9.72
CA PRO A 363 -8.09 -4.96 9.85
C PRO A 363 -7.19 -5.49 8.74
N TYR A 364 -6.55 -4.58 8.01
CA TYR A 364 -5.76 -4.94 6.84
C TYR A 364 -4.27 -4.62 7.03
N ASP A 365 -3.88 -3.37 6.84
CA ASP A 365 -2.51 -2.91 6.99
C ASP A 365 -2.30 -2.25 8.35
N MET A 366 -1.05 -2.14 8.76
CA MET A 366 -0.69 -1.56 10.04
C MET A 366 0.67 -0.88 9.92
N VAL A 367 0.80 0.28 10.56
CA VAL A 367 2.07 0.99 10.73
C VAL A 367 2.23 1.37 12.19
N ILE A 368 3.46 1.33 12.66
CA ILE A 368 3.83 1.72 14.03
C ILE A 368 4.57 3.04 13.93
N ASP A 369 4.34 3.95 14.87
CA ASP A 369 5.03 5.22 14.96
C ASP A 369 6.55 5.01 14.84
N PRO A 370 7.18 5.47 13.74
CA PRO A 370 8.61 5.25 13.52
C PRO A 370 9.47 6.21 14.36
N SER A 371 8.86 7.21 15.00
CA SER A 371 9.56 8.27 15.72
C SER A 371 10.34 7.68 16.90
N PRO A 372 11.68 7.84 16.91
CA PRO A 372 12.49 7.44 18.06
C PRO A 372 12.10 8.15 19.35
N ALA A 373 11.44 9.30 19.25
CA ALA A 373 10.97 10.06 20.40
C ALA A 373 9.72 9.46 21.05
N HIS A 374 8.92 8.69 20.31
CA HIS A 374 7.62 8.20 20.78
C HIS A 374 7.63 6.72 21.17
N CYS A 375 8.51 5.90 20.60
CA CYS A 375 8.50 4.45 20.80
C CYS A 375 9.72 3.84 21.51
N ASN A 376 10.77 4.62 21.82
CA ASN A 376 12.02 4.09 22.41
C ASN A 376 12.17 4.31 23.92
N ALA A 377 11.16 4.84 24.61
CA ALA A 377 11.22 5.08 26.05
C ALA A 377 9.90 4.67 26.73
N PRO A 378 9.94 4.03 27.92
CA PRO A 378 8.74 3.74 28.69
C PRO A 378 7.98 5.02 29.06
N GLY A 379 6.65 5.03 28.92
CA GLY A 379 5.80 6.20 29.16
C GLY A 379 5.70 7.15 27.95
N ALA A 380 6.33 6.81 26.82
CA ALA A 380 6.20 7.57 25.58
C ALA A 380 4.92 7.15 24.83
N ARG A 381 4.39 8.04 24.00
CA ARG A 381 3.14 7.83 23.24
C ARG A 381 3.40 6.91 22.03
N CYS A 382 3.78 5.65 22.26
CA CYS A 382 4.01 4.70 21.19
C CYS A 382 2.69 4.20 20.64
N GLN A 383 2.37 4.53 19.39
CA GLN A 383 1.09 4.21 18.78
C GLN A 383 1.26 3.38 17.52
N ALA A 384 0.27 2.53 17.24
CA ALA A 384 0.10 1.91 15.93
C ALA A 384 -1.24 2.32 15.32
N TYR A 385 -1.25 2.38 14.00
CA TYR A 385 -2.42 2.72 13.19
C TYR A 385 -2.76 1.51 12.34
N VAL A 386 -4.03 1.11 12.36
CA VAL A 386 -4.52 -0.07 11.63
C VAL A 386 -5.66 0.34 10.71
N SER A 387 -5.58 -0.01 9.43
CA SER A 387 -6.66 0.25 8.48
C SER A 387 -7.80 -0.73 8.70
N LEU A 388 -9.01 -0.22 8.92
CA LEU A 388 -10.24 -0.99 9.06
C LEU A 388 -11.06 -0.85 7.78
N PHE A 389 -10.95 -1.83 6.91
CA PHE A 389 -11.37 -1.73 5.51
C PHE A 389 -12.86 -1.46 5.30
N ASP A 390 -13.75 -2.00 6.14
CA ASP A 390 -15.21 -1.86 5.99
C ASP A 390 -15.93 -1.57 7.31
N GLN A 391 -15.25 -0.87 8.23
CA GLN A 391 -15.82 -0.45 9.51
C GLN A 391 -16.10 1.06 9.54
N ARG A 392 -17.31 1.44 9.95
CA ARG A 392 -17.58 2.81 10.40
C ARG A 392 -17.39 2.87 11.91
N GLY A 393 -16.46 3.71 12.36
CA GLY A 393 -16.18 3.97 13.76
C GLY A 393 -15.96 2.74 14.60
N ASP A 394 -16.59 2.66 15.78
CA ASP A 394 -16.44 1.56 16.73
C ASP A 394 -17.52 0.48 16.58
N GLN A 395 -18.54 0.69 15.74
CA GLN A 395 -19.75 -0.14 15.73
C GLN A 395 -19.66 -1.34 14.77
N ARG A 396 -19.71 -2.54 15.35
CA ARG A 396 -19.84 -3.82 14.63
C ARG A 396 -21.24 -3.95 14.03
N GLY A 397 -21.54 -3.34 12.88
CA GLY A 397 -22.86 -3.51 12.28
C GLY A 397 -23.12 -2.74 10.99
N GLU A 398 -22.67 -1.49 10.94
CA GLU A 398 -22.91 -0.63 9.78
C GLU A 398 -22.19 -1.19 8.55
N ARG A 399 -22.89 -1.24 7.42
CA ARG A 399 -22.32 -1.62 6.13
C ARG A 399 -22.10 -0.34 5.32
N CYS A 400 -21.04 -0.33 4.53
CA CYS A 400 -20.69 0.81 3.69
C CYS A 400 -21.74 1.14 2.60
N GLU A 401 -22.67 0.23 2.35
CA GLU A 401 -23.71 0.36 1.32
C GLU A 401 -24.85 1.34 1.69
N ASP A 402 -24.88 1.87 2.92
CA ASP A 402 -26.08 2.52 3.47
C ASP A 402 -26.17 4.06 3.34
N ASP A 403 -25.18 4.80 2.81
CA ASP A 403 -25.27 6.24 2.49
C ASP A 403 -23.99 6.81 1.79
N ASP A 404 -23.92 8.13 1.58
CA ASP A 404 -22.73 8.84 1.05
C ASP A 404 -21.58 9.02 2.06
N LYS A 405 -21.69 8.50 3.28
CA LYS A 405 -20.64 8.65 4.29
C LYS A 405 -19.47 7.71 4.00
N GLY A 406 -18.31 8.05 4.58
CA GLY A 406 -17.11 7.22 4.54
C GLY A 406 -17.36 5.74 4.82
N CYS A 407 -16.53 4.91 4.22
CA CYS A 407 -16.44 3.48 4.42
C CYS A 407 -15.06 3.14 4.97
N GLY A 408 -14.94 2.92 6.27
CA GLY A 408 -13.67 2.57 6.89
C GLY A 408 -13.28 3.54 8.01
N ALA A 409 -12.26 3.12 8.75
CA ALA A 409 -11.70 3.87 9.85
C ALA A 409 -10.22 3.48 10.03
N ILE A 410 -9.48 4.25 10.82
CA ILE A 410 -8.16 3.87 11.33
C ILE A 410 -8.29 3.62 12.83
N ALA A 411 -7.99 2.42 13.30
CA ALA A 411 -7.85 2.16 14.74
C ALA A 411 -6.48 2.63 15.22
N VAL A 412 -6.45 3.32 16.36
CA VAL A 412 -5.21 3.73 17.04
C VAL A 412 -5.01 2.81 18.25
N ILE A 413 -3.89 2.10 18.27
CA ILE A 413 -3.52 1.15 19.31
C ILE A 413 -2.38 1.73 20.13
N ASP A 414 -2.46 1.61 21.45
CA ASP A 414 -1.35 1.92 22.35
C ASP A 414 -0.37 0.73 22.45
N LEU A 415 0.89 0.99 22.15
CA LEU A 415 1.98 0.01 22.17
C LEU A 415 3.03 0.28 23.26
N ASP A 416 2.81 1.23 24.18
CA ASP A 416 3.72 1.44 25.31
C ASP A 416 3.51 0.38 26.42
N PRO A 417 4.47 -0.50 26.70
CA PRO A 417 4.34 -1.53 27.74
C PRO A 417 4.17 -0.97 29.16
N ALA A 418 4.49 0.31 29.39
CA ALA A 418 4.29 0.97 30.67
C ALA A 418 2.90 1.60 30.83
N SER A 419 2.10 1.65 29.76
CA SER A 419 0.77 2.24 29.75
C SER A 419 -0.30 1.30 30.31
N GLU A 420 -1.31 1.85 30.98
CA GLU A 420 -2.49 1.10 31.42
C GLU A 420 -3.36 0.63 30.25
N THR A 421 -3.21 1.27 29.09
CA THR A 421 -3.90 0.93 27.84
C THR A 421 -3.03 0.14 26.86
N PHE A 422 -1.89 -0.40 27.31
CA PHE A 422 -1.05 -1.26 26.48
C PHE A 422 -1.86 -2.35 25.78
N HIS A 423 -1.70 -2.47 24.46
CA HIS A 423 -2.45 -3.39 23.61
C HIS A 423 -3.97 -3.18 23.62
N GLN A 424 -4.42 -1.92 23.76
CA GLN A 424 -5.82 -1.54 23.62
C GLN A 424 -6.00 -0.53 22.49
N VAL A 425 -7.16 -0.57 21.86
CA VAL A 425 -7.59 0.51 20.95
C VAL A 425 -8.00 1.71 21.78
N ILE A 426 -7.33 2.83 21.55
CA ILE A 426 -7.53 4.08 22.28
C ILE A 426 -8.28 5.14 21.48
N ASP A 427 -8.38 4.99 20.16
CA ASP A 427 -9.16 5.88 19.29
C ASP A 427 -9.52 5.24 17.93
N HIS A 428 -10.49 5.83 17.23
CA HIS A 428 -10.83 5.54 15.83
C HIS A 428 -10.94 6.83 15.02
N ILE A 429 -10.11 6.96 13.97
CA ILE A 429 -10.13 8.10 13.04
C ILE A 429 -11.06 7.79 11.86
N GLN A 430 -11.95 8.73 11.50
CA GLN A 430 -12.98 8.58 10.46
C GLN A 430 -13.13 9.81 9.59
#